data_AF-A0A6A0IJM3-F1
#
_entry.id   AF-A0A6A0IJM3-F1
#
_cell.length_a   1.000
_cell.length_b   1.000
_cell.length_c   1.000
_cell.angle_alpha   90.00
_cell.angle_beta   90.00
_cell.angle_gamma   90.00
#
_symmetry.space_group_name_H-M   'P 1'
#
loop_
_entity.id
_entity.type
_entity.pdbx_description
1 polymer ?
#
loop_
_entity_poly.entity_id
_entity_poly.type
_entity_poly.pdbx_seq_one_letter_code
_entity_poly.pdbx_strand_id
1 'polypeptide(L)'
;MAKKAGDRISDALDHIKRAFAGRGSSTDGDKAKGATWDWLEEHQDVKGISGLISIGGFRGLFKDEGKTELRQYQRAYLLIERTLGGRSDADVRGLKTHLETATGKAALASAESVKTDIRSVYYKWADKQKKKETPQIFGEPILAPSFQYASSLHRTNLAPAVKRASQLLTQAWIGLARVKMDTHEKKRFEYYFAKPMTDAALTKVKDVLKAVHDVVCARRITLYYRGDKAPTTLAKNDTPKWLRDQGANALGPDDSYGFVYADVQRPGEYHVFLGKDFFADASRHGKDSMSGVIIHEMTHLLKNTDDHAYGEADAHALVTGPNKAQALENADNYEYFVESFQSKVTTKFG
;
A
#
# COMPACT_ATOMS: atom_id res chain seq x y z
N MET A 1 31.78 20.66 -29.97
CA MET A 1 32.53 19.98 -28.89
C MET A 1 31.67 20.00 -27.63
N ALA A 2 31.40 18.85 -27.03
CA ALA A 2 30.52 18.74 -25.87
C ALA A 2 31.19 19.34 -24.62
N LYS A 3 30.60 20.40 -24.04
CA LYS A 3 31.02 20.94 -22.71
C LYS A 3 31.04 19.81 -21.68
N LYS A 4 32.05 19.76 -20.80
CA LYS A 4 32.16 18.78 -19.71
C LYS A 4 30.99 18.95 -18.73
N ALA A 5 30.63 17.88 -18.03
CA ALA A 5 29.41 17.78 -17.23
C ALA A 5 29.30 18.80 -16.07
N GLY A 6 30.43 19.30 -15.55
CA GLY A 6 30.45 20.31 -14.47
C GLY A 6 29.94 21.69 -14.90
N ASP A 7 30.26 22.12 -16.13
CA ASP A 7 29.91 23.46 -16.63
C ASP A 7 28.39 23.67 -16.78
N ARG A 8 27.64 22.57 -16.91
CA ARG A 8 26.19 22.58 -17.19
C ARG A 8 25.34 22.70 -15.92
N ILE A 9 25.91 22.31 -14.78
CA ILE A 9 25.26 22.39 -13.45
C ILE A 9 25.34 23.83 -12.93
N SER A 10 26.49 24.48 -13.12
CA SER A 10 26.66 25.90 -12.79
C SER A 10 25.68 26.78 -13.56
N ASP A 11 25.47 26.51 -14.86
CA ASP A 11 24.58 27.30 -15.72
C ASP A 11 23.09 27.22 -15.32
N ALA A 12 22.63 26.06 -14.82
CA ALA A 12 21.25 25.83 -14.36
C ALA A 12 20.99 26.41 -12.97
N LEU A 13 21.93 26.23 -12.04
CA LEU A 13 21.89 26.86 -10.73
C LEU A 13 22.01 28.38 -10.85
N ASP A 14 22.81 28.91 -11.77
CA ASP A 14 22.90 30.35 -12.02
C ASP A 14 21.62 30.92 -12.64
N HIS A 15 20.89 30.14 -13.45
CA HIS A 15 19.58 30.53 -13.96
C HIS A 15 18.53 30.63 -12.86
N ILE A 16 18.51 29.64 -11.97
CA ILE A 16 17.62 29.65 -10.79
C ILE A 16 18.05 30.78 -9.86
N LYS A 17 19.32 30.91 -9.50
CA LYS A 17 19.82 32.05 -8.70
C LYS A 17 19.46 33.41 -9.30
N ARG A 18 19.57 33.60 -10.62
CA ARG A 18 19.15 34.85 -11.29
C ARG A 18 17.64 35.09 -11.24
N ALA A 19 16.83 34.04 -11.32
CA ALA A 19 15.37 34.14 -11.17
C ALA A 19 14.95 34.45 -9.72
N PHE A 20 15.80 34.16 -8.74
CA PHE A 20 15.54 34.32 -7.29
C PHE A 20 16.32 35.48 -6.63
N ALA A 21 17.30 36.09 -7.30
CA ALA A 21 18.14 37.18 -6.76
C ALA A 21 17.43 38.56 -6.72
N GLY A 22 16.17 38.64 -7.14
CA GLY A 22 15.39 39.86 -7.17
C GLY A 22 14.17 39.81 -6.26
N ARG A 23 14.31 40.42 -5.07
CA ARG A 23 13.26 40.99 -4.20
C ARG A 23 12.61 40.07 -3.17
N GLY A 24 12.81 40.47 -1.91
CA GLY A 24 12.04 40.03 -0.76
C GLY A 24 10.60 40.57 -0.81
N SER A 25 9.68 39.70 -0.43
CA SER A 25 8.35 40.05 0.06
C SER A 25 7.97 39.03 1.14
N SER A 26 6.98 39.33 1.97
CA SER A 26 6.60 38.58 3.18
C SER A 26 5.38 37.68 2.97
N THR A 27 5.21 37.10 1.78
CA THR A 27 4.01 36.31 1.45
C THR A 27 4.17 34.82 1.76
N ASP A 28 3.06 34.09 1.91
CA ASP A 28 3.08 32.63 2.08
C ASP A 28 3.67 31.90 0.87
N GLY A 29 3.68 32.54 -0.31
CA GLY A 29 4.44 32.08 -1.47
C GLY A 29 5.95 32.05 -1.21
N ASP A 30 6.48 33.01 -0.46
CA ASP A 30 7.90 33.11 -0.14
C ASP A 30 8.32 32.05 0.90
N LYS A 31 7.41 31.65 1.81
CA LYS A 31 7.61 30.51 2.72
C LYS A 31 7.59 29.15 2.00
N ALA A 32 6.69 28.98 1.02
CA ALA A 32 6.63 27.77 0.20
C ALA A 32 7.84 27.67 -0.75
N LYS A 33 8.33 28.80 -1.26
CA LYS A 33 9.59 28.93 -2.01
C LYS A 33 10.79 28.52 -1.13
N GLY A 34 10.88 29.05 0.09
CA GLY A 34 11.92 28.69 1.06
C GLY A 34 11.94 27.19 1.37
N ALA A 35 10.79 26.61 1.72
CA ALA A 35 10.70 25.19 2.01
C ALA A 35 11.04 24.27 0.82
N THR A 36 10.78 24.71 -0.42
CA THR A 36 11.16 23.96 -1.63
C THR A 36 12.65 24.10 -1.93
N TRP A 37 13.22 25.28 -1.68
CA TRP A 37 14.64 25.57 -1.84
C TRP A 37 15.49 24.81 -0.81
N ASP A 38 15.13 24.89 0.47
CA ASP A 38 15.78 24.16 1.56
C ASP A 38 15.75 22.65 1.27
N TRP A 39 14.62 22.15 0.78
CA TRP A 39 14.48 20.74 0.40
C TRP A 39 15.35 20.34 -0.81
N LEU A 40 15.49 21.20 -1.83
CA LEU A 40 16.36 20.93 -2.99
C LEU A 40 17.85 21.05 -2.66
N GLU A 41 18.24 21.96 -1.78
CA GLU A 41 19.63 22.10 -1.29
C GLU A 41 20.06 20.91 -0.44
N GLU A 42 19.14 20.35 0.35
CA GLU A 42 19.36 19.14 1.16
C GLU A 42 19.47 17.85 0.33
N HIS A 43 19.07 17.85 -0.95
CA HIS A 43 18.96 16.65 -1.79
C HIS A 43 19.71 16.81 -3.14
N GLN A 44 21.01 17.11 -3.09
CA GLN A 44 21.89 17.29 -4.27
C GLN A 44 22.19 15.99 -5.05
N ASP A 45 21.76 14.84 -4.55
CA ASP A 45 22.05 13.48 -5.05
C ASP A 45 21.20 13.05 -6.25
N VAL A 46 20.28 13.91 -6.69
CA VAL A 46 19.32 13.64 -7.77
C VAL A 46 20.00 13.67 -9.16
N LYS A 47 20.79 12.64 -9.48
CA LYS A 47 21.30 12.37 -10.84
C LYS A 47 20.15 11.98 -11.78
N GLY A 48 20.00 12.73 -12.87
CA GLY A 48 19.22 12.30 -14.05
C GLY A 48 18.02 13.18 -14.44
N ILE A 49 17.70 14.22 -13.67
CA ILE A 49 16.57 15.11 -14.01
C ILE A 49 16.85 15.99 -15.25
N SER A 50 18.11 16.22 -15.61
CA SER A 50 18.47 17.08 -16.75
C SER A 50 18.06 16.53 -18.13
N GLY A 51 17.75 15.23 -18.25
CA GLY A 51 17.26 14.64 -19.49
C GLY A 51 15.79 14.93 -19.79
N LEU A 52 15.05 15.48 -18.82
CA LEU A 52 13.58 15.58 -18.85
C LEU A 52 13.06 17.02 -18.95
N ILE A 53 13.96 18.01 -18.90
CA ILE A 53 13.60 19.44 -18.92
C ILE A 53 14.24 20.10 -20.14
N SER A 54 13.69 19.83 -21.33
CA SER A 54 13.88 20.70 -22.49
C SER A 54 12.65 21.58 -22.62
N ILE A 55 12.72 22.81 -22.09
CA ILE A 55 11.70 23.82 -22.33
C ILE A 55 11.93 24.35 -23.74
N GLY A 56 11.25 23.75 -24.71
CA GLY A 56 11.07 24.36 -26.01
C GLY A 56 10.30 25.68 -25.86
N GLY A 57 10.94 26.79 -26.20
CA GLY A 57 10.27 28.08 -26.41
C GLY A 57 10.11 28.97 -25.18
N PHE A 58 11.23 29.34 -24.54
CA PHE A 58 11.26 30.49 -23.62
C PHE A 58 11.57 31.76 -24.43
N ARG A 59 10.56 32.59 -24.72
CA ARG A 59 10.79 34.00 -25.08
C ARG A 59 10.00 34.87 -24.13
N GLY A 60 10.73 35.76 -23.45
CA GLY A 60 10.21 36.66 -22.44
C GLY A 60 9.20 37.64 -23.03
N LEU A 61 8.20 37.98 -22.22
CA LEU A 61 7.46 39.24 -22.19
C LEU A 61 6.17 39.07 -21.37
N PHE A 62 6.20 38.90 -20.03
CA PHE A 62 4.98 39.11 -19.22
C PHE A 62 5.33 39.67 -17.84
N LYS A 63 4.85 40.89 -17.58
CA LYS A 63 4.99 41.63 -16.32
C LYS A 63 3.76 41.35 -15.44
N ASP A 64 3.83 40.31 -14.61
CA ASP A 64 2.97 40.18 -13.43
C ASP A 64 3.56 39.12 -12.49
N GLU A 65 4.22 39.56 -11.41
CA GLU A 65 5.22 38.76 -10.68
C GLU A 65 4.61 37.61 -9.85
N GLY A 66 3.52 37.82 -9.11
CA GLY A 66 2.97 36.79 -8.21
C GLY A 66 2.23 35.62 -8.90
N LYS A 67 1.62 35.86 -10.06
CA LYS A 67 0.85 34.80 -10.78
C LYS A 67 1.73 33.99 -11.71
N THR A 68 2.86 34.54 -12.15
CA THR A 68 3.75 33.89 -13.13
C THR A 68 4.63 32.83 -12.45
N GLU A 69 5.08 33.08 -11.22
CA GLU A 69 5.90 32.16 -10.43
C GLU A 69 5.14 30.92 -9.94
N LEU A 70 3.90 31.09 -9.45
CA LEU A 70 3.04 29.97 -9.08
C LEU A 70 2.73 29.07 -10.28
N ARG A 71 2.51 29.67 -11.46
CA ARG A 71 2.32 28.94 -12.72
C ARG A 71 3.59 28.21 -13.15
N GLN A 72 4.77 28.73 -12.83
CA GLN A 72 6.05 28.04 -13.08
C GLN A 72 6.28 26.88 -12.10
N TYR A 73 5.93 27.03 -10.82
CA TYR A 73 5.93 25.94 -9.83
C TYR A 73 4.97 24.81 -10.21
N GLN A 74 3.75 25.17 -10.60
CA GLN A 74 2.73 24.23 -11.10
C GLN A 74 3.17 23.52 -12.39
N ARG A 75 3.91 24.20 -13.27
CA ARG A 75 4.48 23.59 -14.49
C ARG A 75 5.63 22.64 -14.19
N ALA A 76 6.50 22.97 -13.24
CA ALA A 76 7.52 22.05 -12.74
C ALA A 76 6.88 20.81 -12.09
N TYR A 77 5.82 20.99 -11.31
CA TYR A 77 4.99 19.92 -10.71
C TYR A 77 4.36 18.99 -11.77
N LEU A 78 3.74 19.54 -12.82
CA LEU A 78 3.18 18.74 -13.92
C LEU A 78 4.25 17.96 -14.70
N LEU A 79 5.45 18.53 -14.81
CA LEU A 79 6.59 17.87 -15.46
C LEU A 79 7.14 16.71 -14.61
N ILE A 80 7.17 16.88 -13.29
CA ILE A 80 7.54 15.84 -12.32
C ILE A 80 6.49 14.71 -12.33
N GLU A 81 5.20 15.04 -12.33
CA GLU A 81 4.09 14.06 -12.45
C GLU A 81 4.13 13.26 -13.76
N ARG A 82 4.33 13.94 -14.91
CA ARG A 82 4.47 13.28 -16.22
C ARG A 82 5.66 12.31 -16.23
N THR A 83 6.74 12.69 -15.57
CA THR A 83 8.00 11.94 -15.52
C THR A 83 7.94 10.75 -14.56
N LEU A 84 7.21 10.87 -13.45
CA LEU A 84 7.22 9.89 -12.37
C LEU A 84 5.96 9.00 -12.28
N GLY A 85 4.87 9.31 -13.02
CA GLY A 85 3.53 8.76 -12.69
C GLY A 85 2.56 8.41 -13.83
N GLY A 86 2.97 8.31 -15.10
CA GLY A 86 2.20 7.60 -16.14
C GLY A 86 0.82 8.18 -16.53
N ARG A 87 0.57 9.47 -16.31
CA ARG A 87 -0.63 10.16 -16.79
C ARG A 87 -0.55 10.45 -18.30
N SER A 88 -1.68 10.37 -19.00
CA SER A 88 -1.74 10.69 -20.43
C SER A 88 -1.59 12.20 -20.65
N ASP A 89 -1.19 12.61 -21.86
CA ASP A 89 -1.07 14.04 -22.20
C ASP A 89 -2.41 14.80 -22.06
N ALA A 90 -3.55 14.10 -22.13
CA ALA A 90 -4.87 14.68 -21.90
C ALA A 90 -5.11 15.02 -20.41
N ASP A 91 -4.67 14.16 -19.50
CA ASP A 91 -4.81 14.36 -18.04
C ASP A 91 -3.96 15.55 -17.57
N VAL A 92 -2.74 15.66 -18.12
CA VAL A 92 -1.82 16.77 -17.84
C VAL A 92 -2.41 18.10 -18.35
N ARG A 93 -3.07 18.09 -19.52
CA ARG A 93 -3.77 19.28 -20.05
C ARG A 93 -4.95 19.68 -19.16
N GLY A 94 -5.77 18.73 -18.71
CA GLY A 94 -6.90 19.01 -17.81
C GLY A 94 -6.45 19.62 -16.48
N LEU A 95 -5.40 19.06 -15.87
CA LEU A 95 -4.80 19.59 -14.64
C LEU A 95 -4.23 21.00 -14.84
N LYS A 96 -3.53 21.23 -15.96
CA LYS A 96 -3.01 22.56 -16.31
C LYS A 96 -4.13 23.59 -16.39
N THR A 97 -5.24 23.27 -17.06
CA THR A 97 -6.40 24.17 -17.18
C THR A 97 -7.08 24.46 -15.83
N HIS A 98 -7.13 23.46 -14.94
CA HIS A 98 -7.68 23.63 -13.60
C HIS A 98 -6.78 24.49 -12.69
N LEU A 99 -5.46 24.36 -12.81
CA LEU A 99 -4.48 25.14 -12.07
C LEU A 99 -4.40 26.59 -12.58
N GLU A 100 -4.62 26.81 -13.88
CA GLU A 100 -4.68 28.14 -14.48
C GLU A 100 -5.94 28.93 -14.05
N THR A 101 -7.00 28.26 -13.56
CA THR A 101 -8.26 28.89 -13.14
C THR A 101 -8.40 29.10 -11.62
N ALA A 102 -7.60 28.42 -10.79
CA ALA A 102 -7.65 28.55 -9.33
C ALA A 102 -6.68 29.63 -8.79
N THR A 103 -7.19 30.79 -8.35
CA THR A 103 -6.40 31.79 -7.59
C THR A 103 -7.18 32.25 -6.34
N GLY A 104 -6.54 32.26 -5.16
CA GLY A 104 -7.13 32.70 -3.88
C GLY A 104 -7.01 31.68 -2.72
N LYS A 105 -7.64 31.95 -1.57
CA LYS A 105 -7.55 31.20 -0.28
C LYS A 105 -7.76 29.67 -0.38
N ALA A 106 -8.42 29.17 -1.42
CA ALA A 106 -8.56 27.73 -1.69
C ALA A 106 -7.23 27.05 -2.11
N ALA A 107 -6.25 27.82 -2.60
CA ALA A 107 -4.95 27.31 -3.02
C ALA A 107 -4.09 26.80 -1.85
N LEU A 108 -4.31 27.29 -0.61
CA LEU A 108 -3.54 26.88 0.57
C LEU A 108 -3.98 25.50 1.10
N ALA A 109 -5.28 25.21 1.07
CA ALA A 109 -5.81 23.88 1.39
C ALA A 109 -5.40 22.84 0.32
N SER A 110 -5.38 23.25 -0.96
CA SER A 110 -4.81 22.43 -2.03
C SER A 110 -3.30 22.24 -1.88
N ALA A 111 -2.56 23.22 -1.35
CA ALA A 111 -1.11 23.11 -1.13
C ALA A 111 -0.74 22.09 -0.03
N GLU A 112 -1.50 22.00 1.06
CA GLU A 112 -1.27 20.97 2.10
C GLU A 112 -1.71 19.57 1.65
N SER A 113 -2.74 19.47 0.82
CA SER A 113 -3.08 18.22 0.13
C SER A 113 -1.95 17.79 -0.82
N VAL A 114 -1.44 18.72 -1.62
CA VAL A 114 -0.31 18.49 -2.55
C VAL A 114 0.96 18.10 -1.79
N LYS A 115 1.26 18.72 -0.65
CA LYS A 115 2.39 18.38 0.23
C LYS A 115 2.26 16.96 0.82
N THR A 116 1.03 16.55 1.15
CA THR A 116 0.73 15.19 1.62
C THR A 116 0.90 14.16 0.50
N ASP A 117 0.46 14.50 -0.72
CA ASP A 117 0.62 13.65 -1.90
C ASP A 117 2.10 13.53 -2.32
N ILE A 118 2.88 14.62 -2.25
CA ILE A 118 4.33 14.64 -2.48
C ILE A 118 5.04 13.71 -1.48
N ARG A 119 4.70 13.78 -0.18
CA ARG A 119 5.28 12.86 0.82
C ARG A 119 4.96 11.40 0.49
N SER A 120 3.74 11.10 0.07
CA SER A 120 3.33 9.75 -0.33
C SER A 120 4.12 9.24 -1.54
N VAL A 121 4.35 10.09 -2.55
CA VAL A 121 5.14 9.74 -3.75
C VAL A 121 6.63 9.61 -3.43
N TYR A 122 7.19 10.50 -2.62
CA TYR A 122 8.57 10.43 -2.15
C TYR A 122 8.83 9.16 -1.34
N TYR A 123 7.94 8.78 -0.40
CA TYR A 123 8.10 7.53 0.35
C TYR A 123 8.05 6.30 -0.56
N LYS A 124 7.19 6.28 -1.58
CA LYS A 124 7.16 5.20 -2.59
C LYS A 124 8.44 5.14 -3.44
N TRP A 125 9.03 6.29 -3.75
CA TRP A 125 10.30 6.38 -4.49
C TRP A 125 11.50 6.00 -3.62
N ALA A 126 11.58 6.48 -2.37
CA ALA A 126 12.63 6.14 -1.42
C ALA A 126 12.63 4.63 -1.10
N ASP A 127 11.43 4.05 -0.97
CA ASP A 127 11.22 2.61 -0.86
C ASP A 127 11.68 1.88 -2.14
N LYS A 128 11.48 2.46 -3.32
CA LYS A 128 11.98 1.93 -4.61
C LYS A 128 13.50 2.05 -4.79
N GLN A 129 14.14 3.06 -4.20
CA GLN A 129 15.60 3.20 -4.21
C GLN A 129 16.28 2.26 -3.21
N LYS A 130 15.73 2.09 -1.99
CA LYS A 130 16.16 1.03 -1.06
C LYS A 130 16.08 -0.37 -1.69
N LYS A 131 15.11 -0.60 -2.58
CA LYS A 131 14.95 -1.86 -3.34
C LYS A 131 15.98 -2.07 -4.47
N LYS A 132 16.72 -1.05 -4.90
CA LYS A 132 17.73 -1.19 -5.98
C LYS A 132 19.10 -1.66 -5.48
N GLU A 133 19.39 -1.53 -4.19
CA GLU A 133 20.67 -1.93 -3.60
C GLU A 133 20.66 -3.37 -3.04
N THR A 134 19.51 -4.05 -3.04
CA THR A 134 19.40 -5.48 -2.73
C THR A 134 18.22 -6.06 -3.50
N PRO A 135 18.45 -6.88 -4.55
CA PRO A 135 17.34 -7.42 -5.33
C PRO A 135 16.69 -8.59 -4.58
N GLN A 136 15.69 -8.30 -3.74
CA GLN A 136 14.65 -9.24 -3.30
C GLN A 136 13.32 -8.49 -3.12
N ILE A 137 12.25 -8.98 -3.75
CA ILE A 137 10.99 -8.27 -3.96
C ILE A 137 10.14 -8.28 -2.68
N PHE A 138 9.91 -7.10 -2.09
CA PHE A 138 8.94 -6.92 -1.00
C PHE A 138 7.54 -7.35 -1.47
N GLY A 139 6.87 -8.21 -0.69
CA GLY A 139 5.52 -8.70 -0.97
C GLY A 139 5.45 -9.98 -1.82
N GLU A 140 6.57 -10.58 -2.23
CA GLU A 140 6.55 -11.92 -2.81
C GLU A 140 6.66 -13.00 -1.72
N PRO A 141 5.72 -13.96 -1.66
CA PRO A 141 5.80 -15.04 -0.70
C PRO A 141 7.02 -15.93 -0.97
N ILE A 142 7.55 -16.54 0.09
CA ILE A 142 8.42 -17.70 -0.03
C ILE A 142 7.52 -18.91 -0.23
N LEU A 143 7.66 -19.60 -1.37
CA LEU A 143 6.99 -20.88 -1.55
C LEU A 143 7.87 -21.98 -0.96
N ALA A 144 7.35 -22.68 0.05
CA ALA A 144 8.07 -23.79 0.66
C ALA A 144 8.19 -24.99 -0.31
N PRO A 145 9.15 -25.92 -0.10
CA PRO A 145 9.39 -27.06 -0.99
C PRO A 145 8.16 -27.91 -1.31
N SER A 146 7.14 -27.97 -0.45
CA SER A 146 5.86 -28.64 -0.68
C SER A 146 5.12 -28.16 -1.93
N PHE A 147 5.40 -26.94 -2.42
CA PHE A 147 4.86 -26.45 -3.69
C PHE A 147 5.36 -27.20 -4.93
N GLN A 148 6.33 -28.11 -4.79
CA GLN A 148 6.67 -29.06 -5.86
C GLN A 148 5.50 -30.00 -6.21
N TYR A 149 4.59 -30.25 -5.26
CA TYR A 149 3.41 -31.11 -5.46
C TYR A 149 2.19 -30.34 -6.01
N ALA A 150 2.22 -29.02 -5.91
CA ALA A 150 1.16 -28.16 -6.41
C ALA A 150 1.18 -28.05 -7.94
N SER A 151 0.00 -27.82 -8.53
CA SER A 151 -0.10 -27.53 -9.97
C SER A 151 0.62 -26.22 -10.32
N SER A 152 1.00 -26.05 -11.59
CA SER A 152 1.57 -24.78 -12.04
C SER A 152 0.61 -23.61 -11.78
N LEU A 153 -0.70 -23.85 -11.97
CA LEU A 153 -1.74 -22.85 -11.73
C LEU A 153 -1.77 -22.39 -10.27
N HIS A 154 -1.73 -23.35 -9.32
CA HIS A 154 -1.71 -23.05 -7.89
C HIS A 154 -0.52 -22.16 -7.52
N ARG A 155 0.68 -22.50 -8.00
CA ARG A 155 1.89 -21.69 -7.77
C ARG A 155 1.78 -20.28 -8.35
N THR A 156 1.27 -20.15 -9.57
CA THR A 156 1.18 -18.85 -10.26
C THR A 156 0.16 -17.90 -9.65
N ASN A 157 -0.81 -18.40 -8.89
CA ASN A 157 -1.86 -17.57 -8.29
C ASN A 157 -1.45 -16.93 -6.95
N LEU A 158 -0.40 -17.42 -6.28
CA LEU A 158 -0.05 -17.00 -4.91
C LEU A 158 0.58 -15.62 -4.82
N ALA A 159 1.57 -15.32 -5.67
CA ALA A 159 2.17 -13.98 -5.67
C ALA A 159 1.15 -12.88 -5.99
N PRO A 160 0.23 -13.04 -6.97
CA PRO A 160 -0.91 -12.14 -7.15
C PRO A 160 -1.82 -12.04 -5.92
N ALA A 161 -2.11 -13.15 -5.24
CA ALA A 161 -2.95 -13.15 -4.03
C ALA A 161 -2.33 -12.35 -2.88
N VAL A 162 -1.04 -12.57 -2.57
CA VAL A 162 -0.33 -11.80 -1.54
C VAL A 162 -0.25 -10.32 -1.90
N LYS A 163 0.05 -10.02 -3.17
CA LYS A 163 0.05 -8.64 -3.67
C LYS A 163 -1.32 -7.98 -3.51
N ARG A 164 -2.40 -8.74 -3.76
CA ARG A 164 -3.77 -8.25 -3.58
C ARG A 164 -4.10 -8.03 -2.11
N ALA A 165 -3.71 -8.93 -1.22
CA ALA A 165 -3.85 -8.75 0.23
C ALA A 165 -3.18 -7.45 0.68
N SER A 166 -1.95 -7.19 0.26
CA SER A 166 -1.23 -5.94 0.55
C SER A 166 -1.99 -4.69 0.06
N GLN A 167 -2.57 -4.74 -1.14
CA GLN A 167 -3.39 -3.63 -1.66
C GLN A 167 -4.64 -3.40 -0.80
N LEU A 168 -5.39 -4.46 -0.50
CA LEU A 168 -6.62 -4.36 0.29
C LEU A 168 -6.33 -3.85 1.71
N LEU A 169 -5.30 -4.40 2.37
CA LEU A 169 -4.85 -3.94 3.69
C LEU A 169 -4.47 -2.46 3.67
N THR A 170 -3.79 -1.99 2.63
CA THR A 170 -3.43 -0.57 2.50
C THR A 170 -4.68 0.31 2.37
N GLN A 171 -5.68 -0.10 1.60
CA GLN A 171 -6.95 0.62 1.48
C GLN A 171 -7.73 0.60 2.80
N ALA A 172 -7.79 -0.54 3.46
CA ALA A 172 -8.43 -0.71 4.76
C ALA A 172 -7.79 0.17 5.83
N TRP A 173 -6.46 0.26 5.84
CA TRP A 173 -5.71 1.13 6.75
C TRP A 173 -6.04 2.62 6.53
N ILE A 174 -6.13 3.06 5.28
CA ILE A 174 -6.56 4.43 4.93
C ILE A 174 -8.01 4.67 5.37
N GLY A 175 -8.90 3.69 5.17
CA GLY A 175 -10.29 3.76 5.64
C GLY A 175 -10.39 3.94 7.15
N LEU A 176 -9.65 3.14 7.92
CA LEU A 176 -9.57 3.26 9.38
C LEU A 176 -9.02 4.61 9.85
N ALA A 177 -8.10 5.23 9.11
CA ALA A 177 -7.61 6.57 9.44
C ALA A 177 -8.71 7.63 9.28
N ARG A 178 -9.70 7.40 8.43
CA ARG A 178 -10.80 8.32 8.11
C ARG A 178 -12.11 8.02 8.84
N VAL A 179 -12.22 6.90 9.54
CA VAL A 179 -13.47 6.42 10.16
C VAL A 179 -14.21 7.42 11.05
N LYS A 180 -13.50 8.35 11.72
CA LYS A 180 -14.11 9.39 12.56
C LYS A 180 -14.67 10.58 11.75
N MET A 181 -14.21 10.75 10.52
CA MET A 181 -14.53 11.89 9.64
C MET A 181 -15.42 11.49 8.46
N ASP A 182 -15.38 10.22 8.05
CA ASP A 182 -16.11 9.68 6.91
C ASP A 182 -17.24 8.75 7.38
N THR A 183 -18.48 9.13 7.11
CA THR A 183 -19.67 8.35 7.51
C THR A 183 -19.77 7.00 6.80
N HIS A 184 -19.21 6.86 5.59
CA HIS A 184 -19.19 5.58 4.87
C HIS A 184 -18.21 4.61 5.54
N GLU A 185 -17.01 5.08 5.86
CA GLU A 185 -16.03 4.27 6.57
C GLU A 185 -16.48 3.94 8.00
N LYS A 186 -17.17 4.87 8.68
CA LYS A 186 -17.82 4.59 9.97
C LYS A 186 -18.83 3.46 9.84
N LYS A 187 -19.73 3.51 8.85
CA LYS A 187 -20.73 2.44 8.64
C LYS A 187 -20.08 1.11 8.32
N ARG A 188 -19.02 1.10 7.51
CA ARG A 188 -18.25 -0.10 7.21
C ARG A 188 -17.62 -0.69 8.49
N PHE A 189 -16.98 0.14 9.31
CA PHE A 189 -16.45 -0.28 10.60
C PHE A 189 -17.55 -0.84 11.51
N GLU A 190 -18.67 -0.13 11.63
CA GLU A 190 -19.79 -0.57 12.47
C GLU A 190 -20.45 -1.84 11.97
N TYR A 191 -20.36 -2.15 10.68
CA TYR A 191 -20.87 -3.38 10.10
C TYR A 191 -20.01 -4.58 10.49
N TYR A 192 -18.67 -4.43 10.52
CA TYR A 192 -17.76 -5.55 10.75
C TYR A 192 -17.23 -5.67 12.17
N PHE A 193 -17.32 -4.66 13.03
CA PHE A 193 -16.63 -4.72 14.33
C PHE A 193 -17.49 -4.34 15.53
N ALA A 194 -18.12 -3.17 15.51
CA ALA A 194 -18.88 -2.71 16.67
C ALA A 194 -19.88 -1.63 16.29
N LYS A 195 -21.17 -1.84 16.63
CA LYS A 195 -22.23 -0.85 16.44
C LYS A 195 -22.88 -0.49 17.79
N PRO A 196 -22.79 0.77 18.26
CA PRO A 196 -22.05 1.87 17.66
C PRO A 196 -20.52 1.67 17.77
N MET A 197 -19.76 2.35 16.90
CA MET A 197 -18.31 2.37 17.00
C MET A 197 -17.86 3.02 18.31
N THR A 198 -16.93 2.38 19.02
CA THR A 198 -16.26 2.93 20.21
C THR A 198 -14.78 3.18 19.95
N ASP A 199 -14.17 4.09 20.71
CA ASP A 199 -12.73 4.36 20.59
C ASP A 199 -11.87 3.16 20.98
N ALA A 200 -12.34 2.34 21.93
CA ALA A 200 -11.68 1.09 22.32
C ALA A 200 -11.71 0.06 21.19
N ALA A 201 -12.87 -0.15 20.55
CA ALA A 201 -13.00 -1.03 19.40
C ALA A 201 -12.11 -0.56 18.24
N LEU A 202 -12.13 0.74 17.93
CA LEU A 202 -11.29 1.30 16.88
C LEU A 202 -9.80 1.13 17.16
N THR A 203 -9.37 1.30 18.41
CA THR A 203 -7.97 1.12 18.82
C THR A 203 -7.54 -0.33 18.65
N LYS A 204 -8.36 -1.30 19.09
CA LYS A 204 -8.08 -2.73 18.92
C LYS A 204 -7.97 -3.12 17.45
N VAL A 205 -8.95 -2.72 16.63
CA VAL A 205 -8.94 -3.02 15.18
C VAL A 205 -7.74 -2.40 14.47
N LYS A 206 -7.37 -1.16 14.83
CA LYS A 206 -6.16 -0.52 14.29
C LYS A 206 -4.89 -1.27 14.69
N ASP A 207 -4.77 -1.71 15.94
CA ASP A 207 -3.62 -2.48 16.38
C ASP A 207 -3.49 -3.79 15.59
N VAL A 208 -4.63 -4.48 15.37
CA VAL A 208 -4.63 -5.73 14.61
C VAL A 208 -4.26 -5.52 13.14
N LEU A 209 -4.99 -4.63 12.44
CA LEU A 209 -4.75 -4.39 11.02
C LEU A 209 -3.40 -3.75 10.77
N LYS A 210 -2.85 -2.98 11.70
CA LYS A 210 -1.49 -2.46 11.59
C LYS A 210 -0.46 -3.59 11.58
N ALA A 211 -0.57 -4.56 12.49
CA ALA A 211 0.38 -5.67 12.54
C ALA A 211 0.34 -6.49 11.26
N VAL A 212 -0.85 -6.82 10.78
CA VAL A 212 -1.03 -7.55 9.52
C VAL A 212 -0.52 -6.73 8.33
N HIS A 213 -0.83 -5.43 8.28
CA HIS A 213 -0.34 -4.53 7.23
C HIS A 213 1.20 -4.47 7.20
N ASP A 214 1.84 -4.26 8.34
CA ASP A 214 3.29 -4.14 8.46
C ASP A 214 4.01 -5.43 8.02
N VAL A 215 3.40 -6.60 8.22
CA VAL A 215 3.98 -7.88 7.80
C VAL A 215 3.68 -8.17 6.33
N VAL A 216 2.41 -8.19 5.93
CA VAL A 216 2.01 -8.56 4.55
C VAL A 216 2.57 -7.58 3.52
N CYS A 217 2.72 -6.30 3.86
CA CYS A 217 3.20 -5.28 2.92
C CYS A 217 4.73 -5.11 2.90
N ALA A 218 5.43 -5.45 4.00
CA ALA A 218 6.86 -5.14 4.14
C ALA A 218 7.75 -6.33 4.49
N ARG A 219 7.20 -7.51 4.76
CA ARG A 219 7.94 -8.73 5.10
C ARG A 219 7.63 -9.85 4.12
N ARG A 220 8.41 -10.93 4.19
CA ARG A 220 8.17 -12.15 3.42
C ARG A 220 7.41 -13.14 4.29
N ILE A 221 6.35 -13.69 3.73
CA ILE A 221 5.56 -14.76 4.35
C ILE A 221 5.92 -16.06 3.64
N THR A 222 6.18 -17.10 4.41
CA THR A 222 6.40 -18.45 3.88
C THR A 222 5.07 -19.17 3.81
N LEU A 223 4.72 -19.59 2.60
CA LEU A 223 3.52 -20.36 2.33
C LEU A 223 3.89 -21.84 2.21
N TYR A 224 3.08 -22.70 2.82
CA TYR A 224 3.19 -24.15 2.73
C TYR A 224 1.99 -24.72 1.99
N TYR A 225 2.23 -25.71 1.12
CA TYR A 225 1.17 -26.39 0.40
C TYR A 225 0.65 -27.59 1.21
N ARG A 226 -0.63 -27.54 1.58
CA ARG A 226 -1.42 -28.60 2.24
C ARG A 226 -2.67 -28.95 1.42
N GLY A 227 -2.57 -28.85 0.09
CA GLY A 227 -3.65 -29.24 -0.81
C GLY A 227 -3.75 -30.76 -1.04
N ASP A 228 -4.61 -31.15 -1.98
CA ASP A 228 -4.93 -32.53 -2.37
C ASP A 228 -3.71 -33.44 -2.61
N LYS A 229 -2.60 -32.89 -3.11
CA LYS A 229 -1.37 -33.64 -3.42
C LYS A 229 -0.28 -33.48 -2.35
N ALA A 230 -0.61 -32.89 -1.21
CA ALA A 230 0.36 -32.64 -0.16
C ALA A 230 0.89 -33.95 0.45
N PRO A 231 2.18 -33.99 0.83
CA PRO A 231 2.78 -35.18 1.41
C PRO A 231 2.23 -35.44 2.82
N THR A 232 1.80 -36.67 3.07
CA THR A 232 1.26 -37.14 4.36
C THR A 232 2.32 -37.67 5.32
N THR A 233 3.60 -37.68 4.94
CA THR A 233 4.70 -38.25 5.74
C THR A 233 5.66 -37.16 6.20
N LEU A 234 6.18 -37.27 7.43
CA LEU A 234 7.14 -36.32 8.02
C LEU A 234 8.41 -36.14 7.17
N ALA A 235 8.88 -37.22 6.53
CA ALA A 235 10.07 -37.19 5.69
C ALA A 235 9.89 -36.35 4.41
N LYS A 236 8.64 -36.21 3.94
CA LYS A 236 8.30 -35.47 2.72
C LYS A 236 7.62 -34.12 3.02
N ASN A 237 7.11 -33.92 4.22
CA ASN A 237 6.59 -32.65 4.70
C ASN A 237 7.76 -31.68 4.99
N ASP A 238 7.59 -30.44 4.55
CA ASP A 238 8.54 -29.33 4.63
C ASP A 238 8.32 -28.39 5.82
N THR A 239 7.42 -28.72 6.75
CA THR A 239 7.22 -27.97 8.01
C THR A 239 8.56 -27.89 8.74
N PRO A 240 9.09 -26.70 9.10
CA PRO A 240 10.40 -26.58 9.71
C PRO A 240 10.54 -27.45 10.96
N LYS A 241 11.71 -28.09 11.15
CA LYS A 241 11.94 -28.99 12.30
C LYS A 241 11.61 -28.30 13.63
N TRP A 242 12.05 -27.05 13.79
CA TRP A 242 11.82 -26.28 15.01
C TRP A 242 10.35 -26.02 15.31
N LEU A 243 9.52 -25.91 14.26
CA LEU A 243 8.09 -25.68 14.35
C LEU A 243 7.41 -27.00 14.76
N ARG A 244 7.81 -28.12 14.14
CA ARG A 244 7.36 -29.48 14.52
C ARG A 244 7.75 -29.87 15.95
N ASP A 245 8.97 -29.56 16.37
CA ASP A 245 9.47 -29.84 17.72
C ASP A 245 8.62 -29.15 18.80
N GLN A 246 7.86 -28.12 18.43
CA GLN A 246 6.94 -27.37 19.28
C GLN A 246 5.47 -27.75 19.06
N GLY A 247 5.20 -28.88 18.39
CA GLY A 247 3.85 -29.44 18.28
C GLY A 247 3.13 -29.18 16.95
N ALA A 248 3.75 -28.45 16.01
CA ALA A 248 3.17 -28.19 14.70
C ALA A 248 3.25 -29.42 13.78
N ASN A 249 2.36 -30.37 14.04
CA ASN A 249 2.40 -31.71 13.46
C ASN A 249 1.37 -31.94 12.36
N ALA A 250 0.61 -30.94 11.89
CA ALA A 250 -0.31 -31.15 10.78
C ALA A 250 0.45 -31.60 9.52
N LEU A 251 0.18 -32.82 9.08
CA LEU A 251 0.77 -33.44 7.89
C LEU A 251 -0.33 -33.73 6.88
N GLY A 252 -0.01 -33.53 5.60
CA GLY A 252 -0.87 -33.97 4.50
C GLY A 252 -1.87 -32.93 4.01
N PRO A 253 -2.81 -33.38 3.15
CA PRO A 253 -3.93 -32.57 2.70
C PRO A 253 -4.78 -32.16 3.89
N ASP A 254 -5.17 -30.89 3.94
CA ASP A 254 -6.08 -30.33 4.93
C ASP A 254 -7.34 -29.87 4.20
N ASP A 255 -8.53 -30.19 4.71
CA ASP A 255 -9.79 -29.75 4.10
C ASP A 255 -10.14 -28.30 4.47
N SER A 256 -9.24 -27.55 5.13
CA SER A 256 -9.43 -26.12 5.39
C SER A 256 -8.99 -25.23 4.21
N TYR A 257 -9.32 -23.94 4.31
CA TYR A 257 -8.70 -22.91 3.48
C TYR A 257 -7.25 -22.67 3.92
N GLY A 258 -7.02 -22.41 5.20
CA GLY A 258 -5.69 -22.23 5.74
C GLY A 258 -5.60 -22.64 7.20
N PHE A 259 -4.40 -22.54 7.73
CA PHE A 259 -4.14 -22.51 9.16
C PHE A 259 -2.75 -21.93 9.45
N VAL A 260 -2.55 -21.51 10.70
CA VAL A 260 -1.26 -21.08 11.27
C VAL A 260 -1.04 -21.70 12.65
N TYR A 261 0.19 -21.61 13.16
CA TYR A 261 0.52 -21.96 14.55
C TYR A 261 0.85 -20.67 15.32
N ALA A 262 -0.18 -19.99 15.82
CA ALA A 262 -0.03 -18.70 16.50
C ALA A 262 0.83 -18.80 17.78
N ASP A 263 0.75 -19.90 18.52
CA ASP A 263 1.50 -20.09 19.76
C ASP A 263 2.99 -20.40 19.56
N VAL A 264 3.40 -20.68 18.32
CA VAL A 264 4.73 -21.21 17.99
C VAL A 264 5.37 -20.40 16.88
N GLN A 265 6.09 -19.34 17.27
CA GLN A 265 6.68 -18.40 16.32
C GLN A 265 8.15 -18.12 16.57
N ARG A 266 8.85 -17.78 15.49
CA ARG A 266 10.19 -17.19 15.55
C ARG A 266 10.13 -15.74 15.06
N PRO A 267 10.73 -14.79 15.78
CA PRO A 267 10.77 -13.40 15.35
C PRO A 267 11.27 -13.25 13.90
N GLY A 268 10.45 -12.62 13.06
CA GLY A 268 10.79 -12.37 11.65
C GLY A 268 10.48 -13.52 10.70
N GLU A 269 9.97 -14.65 11.18
CA GLU A 269 9.47 -15.75 10.36
C GLU A 269 7.94 -15.82 10.44
N TYR A 270 7.27 -15.81 9.28
CA TYR A 270 5.81 -15.86 9.19
C TYR A 270 5.42 -17.05 8.32
N HIS A 271 4.66 -17.99 8.88
CA HIS A 271 4.39 -19.29 8.27
C HIS A 271 2.89 -19.50 8.15
N VAL A 272 2.39 -19.68 6.92
CA VAL A 272 0.97 -19.91 6.62
C VAL A 272 0.84 -21.20 5.82
N PHE A 273 -0.06 -22.09 6.25
CA PHE A 273 -0.31 -23.38 5.64
C PHE A 273 -1.62 -23.30 4.86
N LEU A 274 -1.56 -23.52 3.55
CA LEU A 274 -2.71 -23.39 2.66
C LEU A 274 -3.29 -24.76 2.37
N GLY A 275 -4.51 -25.00 2.84
CA GLY A 275 -5.23 -26.26 2.71
C GLY A 275 -5.79 -26.48 1.30
N LYS A 276 -6.54 -27.57 1.14
CA LYS A 276 -7.15 -28.03 -0.11
C LYS A 276 -8.25 -27.09 -0.56
N ASP A 277 -9.12 -26.62 0.34
CA ASP A 277 -10.25 -25.76 -0.01
C ASP A 277 -9.78 -24.39 -0.50
N PHE A 278 -8.59 -23.92 -0.08
CA PHE A 278 -7.99 -22.71 -0.64
C PHE A 278 -7.65 -22.83 -2.13
N PHE A 279 -7.26 -24.01 -2.60
CA PHE A 279 -6.97 -24.22 -4.01
C PHE A 279 -8.20 -24.64 -4.83
N ALA A 280 -9.18 -25.26 -4.17
CA ALA A 280 -10.41 -25.70 -4.82
C ALA A 280 -11.43 -24.57 -4.98
N ASP A 281 -11.65 -23.79 -3.92
CA ASP A 281 -12.85 -22.97 -3.77
C ASP A 281 -12.55 -21.48 -3.57
N ALA A 282 -11.36 -21.10 -3.07
CA ALA A 282 -11.05 -19.69 -2.84
C ALA A 282 -11.06 -18.88 -4.13
N SER A 283 -11.87 -17.82 -4.11
CA SER A 283 -12.00 -16.93 -5.26
C SER A 283 -10.72 -16.10 -5.45
N ARG A 284 -10.43 -15.65 -6.67
CA ARG A 284 -9.30 -14.71 -6.87
C ARG A 284 -9.59 -13.33 -6.28
N HIS A 285 -10.86 -12.97 -6.24
CA HIS A 285 -11.42 -11.69 -5.82
C HIS A 285 -12.83 -11.93 -5.30
N GLY A 286 -13.32 -11.04 -4.44
CA GLY A 286 -14.66 -11.16 -3.89
C GLY A 286 -14.59 -11.44 -2.41
N LYS A 287 -15.54 -12.23 -1.95
CA LYS A 287 -15.55 -12.79 -0.60
C LYS A 287 -14.81 -14.12 -0.61
N ASP A 288 -14.25 -14.50 0.53
CA ASP A 288 -13.55 -15.78 0.71
C ASP A 288 -12.45 -15.93 -0.34
N SER A 289 -11.74 -14.83 -0.60
CA SER A 289 -10.74 -14.76 -1.65
C SER A 289 -9.42 -15.33 -1.18
N MET A 290 -8.56 -15.76 -2.12
CA MET A 290 -7.19 -16.16 -1.81
C MET A 290 -6.42 -15.07 -1.01
N SER A 291 -6.73 -13.80 -1.25
CA SER A 291 -6.17 -12.70 -0.46
C SER A 291 -6.81 -12.56 0.92
N GLY A 292 -8.12 -12.78 1.01
CA GLY A 292 -8.89 -12.76 2.26
C GLY A 292 -8.41 -13.83 3.23
N VAL A 293 -8.29 -15.07 2.77
CA VAL A 293 -7.74 -16.18 3.56
C VAL A 293 -6.34 -15.85 4.09
N ILE A 294 -5.45 -15.29 3.26
CA ILE A 294 -4.11 -14.89 3.74
C ILE A 294 -4.23 -13.82 4.85
N ILE A 295 -5.17 -12.89 4.74
CA ILE A 295 -5.38 -11.87 5.77
C ILE A 295 -5.93 -12.51 7.06
N HIS A 296 -6.93 -13.38 6.94
CA HIS A 296 -7.52 -14.15 8.03
C HIS A 296 -6.42 -14.89 8.81
N GLU A 297 -5.63 -15.71 8.14
CA GLU A 297 -4.55 -16.47 8.78
C GLU A 297 -3.50 -15.60 9.45
N MET A 298 -3.18 -14.46 8.82
CA MET A 298 -2.22 -13.51 9.39
C MET A 298 -2.76 -12.79 10.63
N THR A 299 -4.09 -12.66 10.80
CA THR A 299 -4.67 -12.12 12.03
C THR A 299 -4.49 -13.08 13.20
N HIS A 300 -4.69 -14.38 12.99
CA HIS A 300 -4.38 -15.39 14.00
C HIS A 300 -2.91 -15.32 14.38
N LEU A 301 -2.02 -15.35 13.37
CA LEU A 301 -0.58 -15.38 13.60
C LEU A 301 -0.11 -14.16 14.37
N LEU A 302 -0.55 -12.95 14.03
CA LEU A 302 0.08 -11.74 14.58
C LEU A 302 -0.59 -11.22 15.85
N LYS A 303 -1.85 -11.59 16.06
CA LYS A 303 -2.70 -10.96 17.07
C LYS A 303 -3.65 -11.91 17.78
N ASN A 304 -3.51 -13.22 17.56
CA ASN A 304 -4.30 -14.25 18.22
C ASN A 304 -5.80 -13.94 18.16
N THR A 305 -6.28 -13.58 16.98
CA THR A 305 -7.72 -13.69 16.70
C THR A 305 -8.14 -15.17 16.82
N ASP A 306 -9.43 -15.40 16.94
CA ASP A 306 -10.06 -16.71 17.02
C ASP A 306 -11.07 -16.87 15.86
N ASP A 307 -11.55 -18.09 15.69
CA ASP A 307 -12.64 -18.43 14.76
C ASP A 307 -13.96 -18.57 15.51
N HIS A 308 -14.52 -17.44 15.93
CA HIS A 308 -15.82 -17.41 16.61
C HIS A 308 -17.01 -17.63 15.67
N ALA A 309 -16.86 -17.27 14.40
CA ALA A 309 -17.86 -17.45 13.36
C ALA A 309 -17.21 -17.46 11.97
N TYR A 310 -17.72 -18.33 11.09
CA TYR A 310 -17.28 -18.44 9.69
C TYR A 310 -18.35 -17.90 8.74
N GLY A 311 -17.95 -17.17 7.70
CA GLY A 311 -18.86 -16.57 6.74
C GLY A 311 -19.28 -15.15 7.11
N GLU A 312 -19.39 -14.26 6.10
CA GLU A 312 -19.67 -12.83 6.32
C GLU A 312 -20.97 -12.58 7.09
N ALA A 313 -21.99 -13.40 6.84
CA ALA A 313 -23.28 -13.29 7.51
C ALA A 313 -23.16 -13.57 9.01
N ASP A 314 -22.42 -14.62 9.40
CA ASP A 314 -22.26 -15.01 10.80
C ASP A 314 -21.25 -14.10 11.51
N ALA A 315 -20.19 -13.66 10.81
CA ALA A 315 -19.30 -12.60 11.27
C ALA A 315 -20.06 -11.29 11.57
N HIS A 316 -21.03 -10.92 10.72
CA HIS A 316 -21.92 -9.78 10.99
C HIS A 316 -22.91 -10.06 12.14
N ALA A 317 -23.37 -11.30 12.26
CA ALA A 317 -24.24 -11.72 13.35
C ALA A 317 -23.55 -11.57 14.72
N LEU A 318 -22.22 -11.76 14.81
CA LEU A 318 -21.48 -11.45 16.03
C LEU A 318 -21.67 -9.98 16.43
N VAL A 319 -21.51 -9.04 15.49
CA VAL A 319 -21.60 -7.59 15.75
C VAL A 319 -22.98 -7.17 16.29
N THR A 320 -24.04 -7.80 15.79
CA THR A 320 -25.43 -7.45 16.11
C THR A 320 -26.03 -8.30 17.23
N GLY A 321 -25.41 -9.45 17.53
CA GLY A 321 -25.90 -10.45 18.47
C GLY A 321 -25.41 -10.28 19.91
N PRO A 322 -25.73 -11.26 20.78
CA PRO A 322 -25.36 -11.24 22.19
C PRO A 322 -23.84 -11.31 22.42
N ASN A 323 -23.09 -11.85 21.45
CA ASN A 323 -21.64 -12.06 21.55
C ASN A 323 -20.80 -10.98 20.87
N LYS A 324 -21.30 -9.74 20.74
CA LYS A 324 -20.62 -8.64 20.02
C LYS A 324 -19.17 -8.34 20.37
N ALA A 325 -18.69 -8.73 21.55
CA ALA A 325 -17.27 -8.61 21.89
C ALA A 325 -16.39 -9.51 20.99
N GLN A 326 -16.89 -10.68 20.61
CA GLN A 326 -16.20 -11.66 19.76
C GLN A 326 -15.95 -11.13 18.34
N ALA A 327 -16.75 -10.19 17.83
CA ALA A 327 -16.51 -9.60 16.51
C ALA A 327 -15.15 -8.87 16.39
N LEU A 328 -14.60 -8.40 17.52
CA LEU A 328 -13.28 -7.76 17.56
C LEU A 328 -12.13 -8.78 17.63
N GLU A 329 -12.46 -10.03 17.91
CA GLU A 329 -11.54 -11.16 18.10
C GLU A 329 -11.66 -12.17 16.97
N ASN A 330 -12.69 -12.09 16.12
CA ASN A 330 -12.94 -13.04 15.05
C ASN A 330 -12.12 -12.71 13.79
N ALA A 331 -11.36 -13.68 13.26
CA ALA A 331 -10.51 -13.49 12.07
C ALA A 331 -11.31 -13.10 10.82
N ASP A 332 -12.46 -13.76 10.59
CA ASP A 332 -13.35 -13.46 9.46
C ASP A 332 -13.87 -12.01 9.45
N ASN A 333 -14.11 -11.40 10.61
CA ASN A 333 -14.51 -9.99 10.67
C ASN A 333 -13.42 -9.08 10.09
N TYR A 334 -12.14 -9.42 10.26
CA TYR A 334 -11.03 -8.70 9.64
C TYR A 334 -10.89 -9.00 8.16
N GLU A 335 -11.02 -10.27 7.74
CA GLU A 335 -11.05 -10.66 6.33
C GLU A 335 -12.09 -9.84 5.56
N TYR A 336 -13.36 -9.93 5.95
CA TYR A 336 -14.44 -9.28 5.21
C TYR A 336 -14.39 -7.76 5.31
N PHE A 337 -13.94 -7.21 6.44
CA PHE A 337 -13.67 -5.77 6.51
C PHE A 337 -12.67 -5.34 5.44
N VAL A 338 -11.57 -6.07 5.30
CA VAL A 338 -10.51 -5.74 4.33
C VAL A 338 -10.96 -6.03 2.89
N GLU A 339 -11.63 -7.15 2.63
CA GLU A 339 -12.18 -7.48 1.32
C GLU A 339 -13.23 -6.48 0.85
N SER A 340 -13.96 -5.84 1.77
CA SER A 340 -14.95 -4.83 1.42
C SER A 340 -14.34 -3.57 0.76
N PHE A 341 -13.02 -3.36 0.86
CA PHE A 341 -12.29 -2.30 0.15
C PHE A 341 -11.99 -2.63 -1.31
N GLN A 342 -12.37 -3.83 -1.77
CA GLN A 342 -12.29 -4.12 -3.18
C GLN A 342 -13.20 -3.19 -3.98
N SER A 343 -12.64 -2.56 -5.01
CA SER A 343 -13.43 -1.83 -5.98
C SER A 343 -14.41 -2.80 -6.67
N LYS A 344 -15.68 -2.41 -6.81
CA LYS A 344 -16.66 -3.05 -7.72
C LYS A 344 -16.27 -2.86 -9.19
N VAL A 345 -15.02 -3.13 -9.56
CA VAL A 345 -14.65 -3.25 -10.97
C VAL A 345 -15.20 -4.61 -11.39
N THR A 346 -16.46 -4.62 -11.85
CA THR A 346 -16.89 -5.58 -12.86
C THR A 346 -15.93 -5.42 -14.02
N THR A 347 -14.87 -6.21 -14.04
CA THR A 347 -14.07 -6.40 -15.23
C THR A 347 -14.94 -7.14 -16.24
N LYS A 348 -15.76 -6.39 -16.99
CA LYS A 348 -16.06 -6.75 -18.37
C LYS A 348 -14.74 -6.63 -19.13
N PHE A 349 -13.92 -7.66 -19.04
CA PHE A 349 -12.97 -7.96 -20.10
C PHE A 349 -13.69 -8.93 -21.02
N GLY A 350 -14.43 -8.35 -21.97
CA GLY A 350 -14.78 -8.96 -23.24
C GLY A 350 -13.87 -8.37 -24.31
#